data_AF-A0A9P5P8F6-F1
#
_entry.id   AF-A0A9P5P8F6-F1
#
_cell.length_a   1.000
_cell.length_b   1.000
_cell.length_c   1.000
_cell.angle_alpha   90.00
_cell.angle_beta   90.00
_cell.angle_gamma   90.00
#
_symmetry.space_group_name_H-M   'P 1'
#
loop_
_entity.id
_entity.type
_entity.pdbx_description
1 polymer ?
#
loop_
_entity_poly.entity_id
_entity_poly.type
_entity_poly.pdbx_seq_one_letter_code
_entity_poly.pdbx_strand_id
1 'polypeptide(L)' 'AAKKRYKPVAQRVKPVPTTLPEDFRILLISHPIPSKSPSLKSYSTSVFPTGRYTAKRMSFIDNSLDKSFLWPEE' A
#
# COMPACT_ATOMS: atom_id res chain seq x y z
N ALA A 1 -29.09 35.21 -23.36
CA ALA A 1 -29.48 34.97 -21.96
C ALA A 1 -29.56 33.46 -21.71
N ALA A 2 -28.73 32.91 -20.81
CA ALA A 2 -28.78 31.48 -20.50
C ALA A 2 -30.05 31.16 -19.68
N LYS A 3 -30.87 30.21 -20.16
CA LYS A 3 -32.08 29.77 -19.46
C LYS A 3 -31.70 29.25 -18.06
N LYS A 4 -32.14 29.94 -16.99
CA LYS A 4 -31.96 29.48 -15.61
C LYS A 4 -32.70 28.15 -15.43
N ARG A 5 -31.95 27.04 -15.43
CA ARG A 5 -32.47 25.71 -15.10
C ARG A 5 -32.50 25.57 -13.57
N TYR A 6 -33.59 25.02 -13.05
CA TYR A 6 -33.69 24.70 -11.62
C TYR A 6 -32.57 23.75 -11.22
N LYS A 7 -31.95 23.98 -10.05
CA LYS A 7 -30.94 23.04 -9.54
C LYS A 7 -31.62 21.73 -9.15
N PRO A 8 -31.09 20.58 -9.57
CA PRO A 8 -31.68 19.29 -9.22
C PRO A 8 -31.68 19.12 -7.70
N VAL A 9 -32.80 18.63 -7.15
CA VAL A 9 -33.02 18.50 -5.70
C VAL A 9 -31.95 17.62 -5.05
N ALA A 10 -31.47 16.59 -5.75
CA ALA A 10 -30.39 15.72 -5.30
C ALA A 10 -29.07 16.46 -5.00
N GLN A 11 -28.81 17.60 -5.64
CA GLN A 11 -27.62 18.43 -5.38
C GLN A 11 -27.83 19.49 -4.29
N ARG A 12 -29.02 19.57 -3.69
CA ARG A 12 -29.30 20.51 -2.58
C ARG A 12 -28.79 19.98 -1.26
N VAL A 13 -28.77 18.66 -1.07
CA VAL A 13 -28.30 18.03 0.17
C VAL A 13 -26.79 17.91 0.11
N LYS A 14 -26.09 18.78 0.84
CA LYS A 14 -24.66 18.62 1.08
C LYS A 14 -24.52 17.67 2.28
N PRO A 15 -23.80 16.53 2.14
CA PRO A 15 -23.52 15.70 3.30
C PRO A 15 -22.71 16.53 4.30
N VAL A 16 -23.09 16.43 5.57
CA VAL A 16 -22.31 17.05 6.65
C VAL A 16 -20.95 16.35 6.67
N PRO A 17 -19.83 17.10 6.66
CA PRO A 17 -18.52 16.50 6.85
C PRO A 17 -18.41 16.02 8.31
N THR A 18 -18.92 14.82 8.57
CA THR A 18 -18.77 14.12 9.83
C THR A 18 -17.45 13.35 9.86
N THR A 19 -16.88 13.22 11.05
CA THR A 19 -15.79 12.29 11.30
C THR A 19 -16.27 10.86 11.05
N LEU A 20 -15.39 10.00 10.51
CA LEU A 20 -15.70 8.57 10.37
C LEU A 20 -16.06 8.00 11.74
N PRO A 21 -17.27 7.41 11.91
CA PRO A 21 -17.68 6.84 13.18
C PRO A 21 -16.72 5.73 13.62
N GLU A 22 -16.55 5.57 14.93
CA GLU A 22 -15.67 4.55 15.51
C GLU A 22 -16.05 3.14 15.03
N ASP A 23 -17.35 2.89 14.84
CA ASP A 23 -17.90 1.61 14.36
C ASP A 23 -17.37 1.18 12.99
N PHE A 24 -16.88 2.13 12.18
CA PHE A 24 -16.32 1.85 10.84
C PHE A 24 -14.78 1.80 10.84
N ARG A 25 -14.12 1.91 12.01
CA ARG A 25 -12.67 1.80 12.09
C ARG A 25 -12.27 0.33 12.20
N ILE A 26 -11.40 -0.11 11.28
CA ILE A 26 -10.77 -1.43 11.37
C ILE A 26 -9.63 -1.33 12.37
N LEU A 27 -9.80 -1.94 13.54
CA LEU A 27 -8.74 -2.06 14.54
C LEU A 27 -7.81 -3.20 14.14
N LEU A 28 -6.58 -2.87 13.73
CA LEU A 28 -5.54 -3.86 13.54
C LEU A 28 -4.97 -4.25 14.90
N ILE A 29 -5.43 -5.37 15.44
CA ILE A 29 -4.86 -5.96 16.65
C ILE A 29 -3.56 -6.66 16.26
N SER A 30 -2.42 -6.03 16.58
CA SER A 30 -1.11 -6.66 16.44
C SER A 30 -1.02 -7.78 17.47
N HIS A 31 -1.13 -9.02 16.99
CA HIS A 31 -0.88 -10.19 17.81
C HIS A 31 0.63 -10.44 17.84
N PRO A 32 1.23 -10.73 19.00
CA PRO A 32 2.61 -11.16 19.04
C PRO A 32 2.77 -12.41 18.17
N ILE A 33 3.87 -12.47 17.41
CA ILE A 33 4.18 -13.62 16.55
C ILE A 33 4.09 -14.89 17.42
N PRO A 34 3.27 -15.88 17.04
CA PRO A 34 3.09 -17.07 17.85
C PRO A 34 4.43 -17.81 17.99
N SER A 35 4.77 -18.26 19.20
CA SER A 35 6.06 -18.94 19.49
C SER A 35 6.30 -20.21 18.66
N LYS A 36 5.27 -20.75 18.01
CA LYS A 36 5.33 -21.91 17.10
C LYS A 36 5.43 -21.52 15.62
N SER A 37 5.61 -20.25 15.28
CA SER A 37 5.82 -19.86 13.88
C SER A 37 7.11 -20.49 13.37
N PRO A 38 7.13 -21.04 12.14
CA PRO A 38 8.39 -21.47 11.53
C PRO A 38 9.34 -20.26 11.47
N SER A 39 10.60 -20.48 11.86
CA SER A 39 11.64 -19.45 11.74
C SER A 39 11.82 -19.10 10.26
N LEU A 40 11.48 -17.87 9.88
CA LEU A 40 11.77 -17.35 8.55
C LEU A 40 13.26 -17.07 8.46
N LYS A 41 13.88 -17.44 7.33
CA LYS A 41 15.26 -17.04 7.06
C LYS A 41 15.28 -15.51 6.91
N SER A 42 16.08 -14.84 7.73
CA SER A 42 16.26 -13.38 7.66
C SER A 42 16.93 -12.93 6.36
N TYR A 43 17.77 -13.79 5.77
CA TYR A 43 18.43 -13.48 4.51
C TYR A 43 17.61 -13.96 3.31
N SER A 44 17.35 -13.02 2.40
CA SER A 44 16.84 -13.32 1.07
C SER A 44 17.84 -14.22 0.32
N THR A 45 17.33 -15.19 -0.43
CA THR A 45 18.19 -16.05 -1.26
C THR A 45 18.74 -15.24 -2.42
N SER A 46 20.01 -15.43 -2.77
CA SER A 46 20.62 -14.80 -3.95
C SER A 46 19.74 -15.02 -5.18
N VAL A 47 19.26 -13.94 -5.79
CA VAL A 47 18.39 -14.01 -6.95
C VAL A 47 19.20 -14.52 -8.14
N PHE A 48 18.87 -15.72 -8.63
CA PHE A 48 19.40 -16.22 -9.88
C PHE A 48 18.46 -15.82 -11.02
N PRO A 49 18.95 -15.11 -12.06
CA PRO A 49 18.10 -14.62 -13.14
C PRO A 49 17.55 -15.80 -13.94
N THR A 50 16.32 -16.20 -13.61
CA THR A 50 15.65 -17.36 -14.21
C THR A 50 14.37 -16.91 -14.92
N GLY A 51 14.25 -17.25 -16.21
CA GLY A 51 13.05 -16.99 -17.02
C GLY A 51 12.69 -15.50 -17.13
N ARG A 52 11.62 -15.08 -16.45
CA ARG A 52 11.06 -13.71 -16.53
C ARG A 52 11.90 -12.64 -15.84
N TYR A 53 12.77 -13.04 -14.90
CA TYR A 53 13.71 -12.14 -14.23
C TYR A 53 15.09 -12.31 -14.87
N THR A 54 15.45 -11.37 -15.73
CA THR A 54 16.75 -11.34 -16.39
C THR A 54 17.72 -10.45 -15.62
N ALA A 55 19.02 -10.70 -15.76
CA ALA A 55 20.07 -9.88 -15.13
C ALA A 55 19.94 -8.39 -15.49
N LYS A 56 19.47 -8.08 -16.71
CA LYS A 56 19.19 -6.71 -17.17
C LYS A 56 18.09 -6.01 -16.36
N ARG A 57 17.08 -6.76 -15.92
CA ARG A 57 15.98 -6.21 -15.12
C ARG A 57 16.41 -6.02 -13.66
N MET A 58 17.24 -6.92 -13.15
CA MET A 58 17.85 -6.80 -11.82
C MET A 58 18.74 -5.55 -11.75
N SER A 59 19.65 -5.35 -12.71
CA SER A 59 20.51 -4.17 -12.73
C SER A 59 19.73 -2.86 -12.90
N PHE A 60 18.60 -2.85 -13.61
CA PHE A 60 17.73 -1.67 -13.66
C PHE A 60 17.12 -1.35 -12.29
N ILE A 61 16.66 -2.39 -11.57
CA ILE A 61 16.08 -2.26 -10.23
C ILE A 61 17.16 -1.76 -9.25
N ASP A 62 18.35 -2.37 -9.26
CA ASP A 62 19.47 -1.98 -8.38
C ASP A 62 19.97 -0.55 -8.62
N ASN A 63 19.87 -0.04 -9.85
CA ASN A 63 20.27 1.33 -10.19
C ASN A 63 19.16 2.37 -9.95
N SER A 64 17.89 1.95 -10.00
CA SER A 64 16.73 2.84 -9.82
C SER A 64 16.26 2.93 -8.38
N LEU A 65 16.54 1.90 -7.58
CA LEU A 65 16.34 1.94 -6.14
C LEU A 65 17.49 2.72 -5.51
N ASP A 66 17.16 3.88 -4.94
CA ASP A 66 18.07 4.54 -4.02
C ASP A 66 18.42 3.56 -2.89
N LYS A 67 19.71 3.45 -2.56
CA LYS A 67 20.21 2.53 -1.50
C LYS A 67 19.65 2.83 -0.11
N SER A 68 18.89 3.92 0.04
CA SER A 68 18.12 4.30 1.22
C SER A 68 16.72 3.67 1.29
N PHE A 69 16.27 3.01 0.21
CA PHE A 69 14.95 2.39 0.15
C PHE A 69 14.88 1.11 1.01
N LEU A 70 15.97 0.34 1.05
CA LEU A 70 16.10 -0.81 1.95
C LEU A 70 16.62 -0.35 3.31
N TRP A 71 16.10 -0.95 4.37
CA TRP A 71 16.56 -0.68 5.72
C TRP A 71 17.91 -1.39 5.94
N PRO A 72 18.80 -0.91 6.82
CA PRO A 72 20.11 -1.52 7.04
C PRO A 72 20.07 -2.99 7.50
N GLU A 73 18.91 -3.44 7.97
CA GLU A 73 18.65 -4.80 8.46
C GLU A 73 18.15 -5.76 7.36
N GLU A 74 17.89 -5.27 6.14
CA GLU A 74 17.50 -6.05 4.94
C GLU A 74 18.67 -6.19 3.94
#